data_AF-A0A016VAS9-F1
#
_entry.id   AF-A0A016VAS9-F1
#
_cell.length_a   1.000
_cell.length_b   1.000
_cell.length_c   1.000
_cell.angle_alpha   90.00
_cell.angle_beta   90.00
_cell.angle_gamma   90.00
#
_symmetry.space_group_name_H-M   'P 1'
#
loop_
_entity.id
_entity.type
_entity.pdbx_description
1 polymer ?
#
loop_
_entity_poly.entity_id
_entity_poly.type
_entity_poly.pdbx_seq_one_letter_code
_entity_poly.pdbx_strand_id
1 'polypeptide(L)'
;MTQPERGGATVFNHLGTAVFPTKHDALFWYNLMRSGEGDLRTRHAACPVLLGVKWVSNKWIHERGQEFTRPCGLDETVQEYFVGDLSPTTHGIRHKYNVSNL
;
A
#
# COMPACT_ATOMS: atom_id res chain seq x y z
N MET A 1 -14.97 -3.68 -12.93
CA MET A 1 -15.31 -4.18 -11.57
C MET A 1 -16.48 -3.38 -11.02
N THR A 2 -17.30 -3.96 -10.13
CA THR A 2 -18.54 -3.34 -9.63
C THR A 2 -18.30 -2.49 -8.38
N GLN A 3 -19.21 -1.55 -8.12
CA GLN A 3 -19.26 -0.77 -6.90
C GLN A 3 -20.46 -1.21 -6.07
N PRO A 4 -20.26 -1.75 -4.85
CA PRO A 4 -21.35 -2.02 -3.91
C PRO A 4 -21.97 -0.71 -3.41
N GLU A 5 -23.22 -0.78 -2.96
CA GLU A 5 -23.94 0.37 -2.42
C GLU A 5 -23.43 0.73 -1.01
N ARG A 6 -23.08 -0.28 -0.18
CA ARG A 6 -22.52 -0.08 1.16
C ARG A 6 -21.48 -1.14 1.54
N GLY A 7 -20.45 -0.70 2.26
CA GLY A 7 -19.37 -1.56 2.76
C GLY A 7 -18.35 -1.93 1.68
N GLY A 8 -17.66 -3.05 1.87
CA GLY A 8 -16.72 -3.59 0.88
C GLY A 8 -15.41 -2.83 0.74
N ALA A 9 -14.99 -2.01 1.72
CA ALA A 9 -13.70 -1.35 1.69
C ALA A 9 -12.52 -2.34 1.66
N THR A 10 -11.41 -1.95 1.04
CA THR A 10 -10.10 -2.55 1.29
C THR A 10 -9.46 -1.78 2.43
N VAL A 11 -9.11 -2.46 3.52
CA VAL A 11 -8.54 -1.82 4.73
C VAL A 11 -7.10 -2.22 4.94
N PHE A 12 -6.28 -1.29 5.39
CA PHE A 12 -4.89 -1.51 5.79
C PHE A 12 -4.77 -1.28 7.30
N ASN A 13 -4.80 -2.37 8.06
CA ASN A 13 -5.01 -2.30 9.51
C ASN A 13 -3.90 -1.53 10.24
N HIS A 14 -2.64 -1.71 9.82
CA HIS A 14 -1.51 -1.03 10.44
C HIS A 14 -1.38 0.44 10.01
N LEU A 15 -1.83 0.80 8.80
CA LEU A 15 -1.88 2.19 8.34
C LEU A 15 -3.11 2.94 8.85
N GLY A 16 -4.15 2.23 9.32
CA GLY A 16 -5.40 2.84 9.77
C GLY A 16 -6.20 3.48 8.64
N THR A 17 -6.04 3.01 7.39
CA THR A 17 -6.72 3.57 6.21
C THR A 17 -7.67 2.58 5.56
N ALA A 18 -8.72 3.10 4.93
CA ALA A 18 -9.76 2.35 4.24
C ALA A 18 -10.03 2.97 2.87
N VAL A 19 -10.02 2.14 1.83
CA VAL A 19 -10.33 2.55 0.45
C VAL A 19 -11.63 1.91 0.04
N PHE A 20 -12.66 2.72 -0.19
CA PHE A 20 -13.94 2.24 -0.67
C PHE A 20 -13.87 1.99 -2.19
N PRO A 21 -14.47 0.89 -2.67
CA PRO A 21 -14.47 0.56 -4.09
C PRO A 21 -15.33 1.55 -4.90
N THR A 22 -14.75 2.12 -5.95
CA THR A 22 -15.46 2.86 -6.99
C THR A 22 -15.43 2.06 -8.29
N LYS A 23 -16.49 2.17 -9.10
CA LYS A 23 -16.56 1.45 -10.38
C LYS A 23 -15.42 1.91 -11.30
N HIS A 24 -14.66 0.95 -11.83
CA HIS A 24 -13.51 1.13 -12.74
C HIS A 24 -12.19 1.61 -12.11
N ASP A 25 -12.14 1.88 -10.81
CA ASP A 25 -10.90 2.24 -10.14
C ASP A 25 -9.97 1.03 -9.93
N ALA A 26 -8.70 1.34 -9.79
CA ALA A 26 -7.66 0.40 -9.40
C ALA A 26 -6.93 0.93 -8.16
N LEU A 27 -6.61 0.02 -7.24
CA LEU A 27 -5.80 0.29 -6.07
C LEU A 27 -4.50 -0.50 -6.20
N PHE A 28 -3.37 0.18 -6.05
CA PHE A 28 -2.03 -0.39 -6.20
C PHE A 28 -1.16 -0.01 -5.01
N TRP A 29 -0.35 -0.97 -4.53
CA TRP A 29 0.60 -0.79 -3.44
C TRP A 29 1.70 -1.86 -3.53
N TYR A 30 2.81 -1.65 -2.81
CA TYR A 30 3.89 -2.63 -2.68
C TYR A 30 3.75 -3.43 -1.38
N ASN A 31 3.87 -4.76 -1.47
CA ASN A 31 3.90 -5.63 -0.29
C ASN A 31 5.32 -5.76 0.30
N LEU A 32 6.35 -5.34 -0.45
CA LEU A 32 7.75 -5.48 -0.08
C LEU A 32 8.42 -4.11 0.01
N MET A 33 9.30 -3.97 1.00
CA MET A 33 10.30 -2.92 1.12
C MET A 33 11.28 -2.95 -0.07
N ARG A 34 12.13 -1.94 -0.23
CA ARG A 34 13.16 -1.92 -1.30
C ARG A 34 14.25 -2.96 -1.10
N SER A 35 14.38 -3.50 0.11
CA SER A 35 15.25 -4.62 0.45
C SER A 35 14.68 -5.98 0.05
N GLY A 36 13.42 -6.05 -0.38
CA GLY A 36 12.72 -7.32 -0.65
C GLY A 36 11.99 -7.90 0.58
N GLU A 37 12.21 -7.34 1.77
CA GLU A 37 11.52 -7.76 3.00
C GLU A 37 10.05 -7.35 3.00
N GLY A 38 9.20 -8.15 3.66
CA GLY A 38 7.76 -7.88 3.75
C GLY A 38 7.43 -6.60 4.52
N ASP A 39 6.65 -5.70 3.92
CA ASP A 39 6.18 -4.47 4.57
C ASP A 39 4.88 -4.73 5.33
N LEU A 40 4.96 -4.91 6.65
CA LEU A 40 3.78 -5.15 7.49
C LEU A 40 2.79 -3.99 7.49
N ARG A 41 3.21 -2.76 7.15
CA ARG A 41 2.28 -1.61 7.04
C ARG A 41 1.18 -1.89 6.02
N THR A 42 1.49 -2.67 4.98
CA THR A 42 0.56 -2.95 3.87
C THR A 42 -0.30 -4.20 4.08
N ARG A 43 -0.28 -4.80 5.28
CA ARG A 43 -1.23 -5.86 5.64
C ARG A 43 -2.66 -5.35 5.49
N HIS A 44 -3.42 -6.04 4.65
CA HIS A 44 -4.74 -5.60 4.24
C HIS A 44 -5.78 -6.72 4.33
N ALA A 45 -7.04 -6.32 4.38
CA ALA A 45 -8.20 -7.19 4.35
C ALA A 45 -9.35 -6.55 3.56
N ALA A 46 -10.35 -7.35 3.23
CA ALA A 46 -11.61 -6.85 2.69
C ALA A 46 -12.64 -6.74 3.81
N CYS A 47 -13.26 -5.57 3.94
CA CYS A 47 -14.43 -5.41 4.79
C CYS A 47 -15.64 -6.13 4.17
N PRO A 48 -16.61 -6.57 5.01
CA PRO A 48 -17.87 -7.11 4.54
C PRO A 48 -18.60 -6.15 3.57
N VAL A 49 -19.22 -6.70 2.54
CA VAL A 49 -20.22 -5.98 1.73
C VAL A 49 -21.52 -5.99 2.53
N LEU A 50 -22.06 -4.81 2.81
CA LEU A 50 -23.29 -4.67 3.60
C LEU A 50 -24.52 -4.60 2.70
N LEU A 51 -24.39 -4.00 1.51
CA LEU A 51 -25.46 -3.91 0.52
C LEU A 51 -24.87 -3.87 -0.91
N GLY A 52 -25.47 -4.64 -1.82
CA GLY A 52 -25.02 -4.80 -3.20
C GLY A 52 -24.00 -5.93 -3.38
N VAL A 53 -23.20 -5.86 -4.45
CA VAL A 53 -22.20 -6.89 -4.81
C VAL A 53 -20.88 -6.25 -5.22
N LYS A 54 -19.78 -6.75 -4.67
CA LYS A 54 -18.40 -6.33 -5.00
C LYS A 54 -17.69 -7.41 -5.80
N TRP A 55 -17.37 -7.11 -7.06
CA TRP A 55 -16.48 -7.92 -7.90
C TRP A 55 -15.11 -7.27 -7.98
N VAL A 56 -14.06 -8.03 -7.68
CA VAL A 56 -12.66 -7.60 -7.78
C VAL A 56 -11.83 -8.55 -8.65
N SER A 57 -10.71 -8.04 -9.16
CA SER A 57 -9.69 -8.79 -9.89
C SER A 57 -8.34 -8.37 -9.34
N ASN A 58 -7.61 -9.34 -8.80
CA ASN A 58 -6.29 -9.10 -8.22
C ASN A 58 -5.22 -9.47 -9.25
N LYS A 59 -4.22 -8.60 -9.41
CA LYS A 59 -3.01 -8.89 -10.16
C LYS A 59 -1.83 -8.82 -9.21
N TRP A 60 -1.17 -9.95 -9.01
CA TRP A 60 0.11 -9.99 -8.29
C TRP A 60 1.26 -9.80 -9.27
N ILE A 61 2.19 -8.92 -8.89
CA ILE A 61 3.44 -8.66 -9.59
C ILE A 61 4.55 -9.08 -8.63
N HIS A 62 5.42 -9.98 -9.08
CA HIS A 62 6.51 -10.50 -8.27
C HIS A 62 7.77 -9.66 -8.49
N GLU A 63 8.62 -9.58 -7.45
CA GLU A 63 9.88 -8.82 -7.49
C GLU A 63 10.88 -9.37 -8.50
N ARG A 64 10.97 -10.71 -8.61
CA ARG A 64 11.87 -11.36 -9.58
C ARG A 64 11.47 -11.01 -11.01
N GLY A 65 12.43 -10.54 -11.79
CA GLY A 65 12.25 -10.03 -13.15
C GLY A 65 11.86 -8.55 -13.21
N GLN A 66 11.85 -7.83 -12.09
CA GLN A 66 11.56 -6.39 -12.00
C GLN A 66 12.77 -5.58 -11.51
N GLU A 67 13.97 -6.15 -11.51
CA GLU A 67 15.19 -5.58 -10.94
C GLU A 67 15.57 -4.24 -11.57
N PHE A 68 15.27 -4.08 -12.87
CA PHE A 68 15.52 -2.84 -13.61
C PHE A 68 14.36 -1.83 -13.55
N THR A 69 13.15 -2.28 -13.18
CA THR A 69 11.97 -1.42 -13.08
C THR A 69 11.82 -0.82 -11.68
N ARG A 70 12.18 -1.58 -10.64
CA ARG A 70 12.23 -1.12 -9.25
C ARG A 70 13.58 -1.53 -8.64
N PRO A 71 14.65 -0.74 -8.86
CA PRO A 71 15.96 -1.05 -8.29
C PRO A 71 15.94 -1.05 -6.76
N CYS A 72 16.70 -1.96 -6.16
CA CYS A 72 17.00 -1.96 -4.74
C CYS A 72 17.83 -0.72 -4.36
N GLY A 73 17.84 -0.39 -3.07
CA GLY A 73 18.75 0.62 -2.53
C GLY A 73 20.20 0.16 -2.60
N LEU A 74 21.14 1.09 -2.76
CA LEU A 74 22.58 0.81 -2.63
C LEU A 74 23.00 0.58 -1.17
N ASP A 75 22.14 0.95 -0.22
CA ASP A 75 22.30 0.81 1.22
C ASP A 75 20.99 0.26 1.80
N GLU A 76 21.08 -0.60 2.81
CA GLU A 76 19.93 -1.26 3.45
C GLU A 76 18.95 -0.27 4.10
N THR A 77 19.44 0.92 4.47
CA THR A 77 18.64 1.99 5.08
C THR A 77 17.81 2.78 4.09
N VAL A 78 18.01 2.59 2.78
CA VAL A 78 17.24 3.28 1.74
C VAL A 78 15.86 2.65 1.61
N GLN A 79 14.84 3.39 2.02
CA GLN A 79 13.45 2.94 1.98
C GLN A 79 12.52 4.07 1.53
N GLU A 80 11.27 3.70 1.26
CA GLU A 80 10.17 4.62 0.98
C GLU A 80 9.73 5.29 2.29
N TYR A 81 9.57 6.62 2.29
CA TYR A 81 9.10 7.38 3.45
C TYR A 81 7.60 7.11 3.69
N PHE A 82 6.83 7.07 2.61
CA PHE A 82 5.43 6.64 2.61
C PHE A 82 5.26 5.36 1.78
N VAL A 83 4.32 4.50 2.16
CA VAL A 83 4.00 3.29 1.38
C VAL A 83 3.63 3.69 -0.04
N GLY A 84 4.41 3.23 -1.02
CA GLY A 84 4.18 3.52 -2.43
C GLY A 84 4.79 4.81 -2.96
N ASP A 85 5.61 5.53 -2.18
CA ASP A 85 6.42 6.60 -2.75
C ASP A 85 7.50 6.06 -3.70
N LEU A 86 7.85 6.86 -4.71
CA LEU A 86 8.91 6.51 -5.66
C LEU A 86 10.23 7.19 -5.32
N SER A 87 10.27 8.02 -4.27
CA SER A 87 11.40 8.89 -3.92
C SER A 87 12.18 8.27 -2.76
N PRO A 88 13.23 7.47 -3.03
CA PRO A 88 13.97 6.80 -1.97
C PRO A 88 14.72 7.84 -1.15
N THR A 89 14.67 7.74 0.17
CA THR A 89 15.47 8.58 1.07
C THR A 89 16.30 7.70 1.97
N THR A 90 17.58 8.06 2.15
CA THR A 90 18.41 7.49 3.20
C THR A 90 17.83 7.91 4.54
N HIS A 91 17.54 6.94 5.42
CA HIS A 91 16.95 7.20 6.72
C HIS A 91 17.97 7.89 7.65
N GLY A 92 18.13 9.21 7.49
CA GLY A 92 18.68 10.07 8.53
C GLY A 92 17.61 10.28 9.59
N ILE A 93 17.82 9.71 10.78
CA ILE A 93 16.93 9.81 11.94
C ILE A 93 16.42 11.26 12.12
N ARG A 94 15.15 11.49 11.76
CA ARG A 94 14.34 12.55 12.37
C ARG A 94 12.95 11.97 12.62
N HIS A 95 12.80 11.40 13.81
CA HIS A 95 11.52 11.46 14.52
C HIS A 95 11.12 12.95 14.61
N LYS A 96 10.32 13.41 13.66
CA LYS A 96 9.43 14.54 13.89
C LYS A 96 8.01 14.00 13.85
N TYR A 97 7.58 13.47 14.99
CA TYR A 97 6.19 13.63 15.38
C TYR A 97 5.94 15.14 15.39
N ASN A 98 5.36 15.69 14.32
CA ASN A 98 4.80 17.02 14.40
C ASN A 98 3.37 16.88 14.88
N VAL A 99 3.23 16.76 16.20
CA VAL A 99 1.98 17.06 16.88
C VAL A 99 1.89 18.58 16.90
N SER A 100 1.30 19.15 15.87
CA SER A 100 0.80 20.53 15.92
C SER A 100 -0.46 20.63 15.05
N ASN A 101 -1.58 20.36 15.73
CA ASN A 101 -2.94 20.90 15.58
C ASN A 101 -3.65 20.91 14.22
N LEU A 102 -4.88 20.36 14.28
CA LEU A 102 -6.15 20.88 13.77
C LEU A 102 -6.11 21.84 12.57
#